data_AF-A0A1I8PDX2-F1
#
_entry.id   AF-A0A1I8PDX2-F1
#
_cell.length_a   1.000
_cell.length_b   1.000
_cell.length_c   1.000
_cell.angle_alpha   90.00
_cell.angle_beta   90.00
_cell.angle_gamma   90.00
#
_symmetry.space_group_name_H-M   'P 1'
#
loop_
_entity.id
_entity.type
_entity.pdbx_description
1 polymer ?
#
loop_
_entity_poly.entity_id
_entity_poly.type
_entity_poly.pdbx_seq_one_letter_code
_entity_poly.pdbx_strand_id
1 'polypeptide(L)'
;MQLDAYEKRITCDYCLTFDDAKEVYHFVTKWLDTAKEHYKPDTDATEYAKIIKDFAELYQHIAFFEEDPVNQAKMQKRRAKYYEELIELLNPVFYMSICRECWYGAGLAYSAILDIKLDLFKANRTANPQELSKINQTCQQAIKNFKSYIESYTDKDGTWKPNMDVEEQRTMLYAHFHLGRLHYKIITPDPNLQLDNLSNSLKYYKTFTDECAKLEEPAKALQAEVGVCREMVNLLPMKIATVKKRLTK
;
A
#
# COMPACT_ATOMS: atom_id res chain seq x y z
N MET A 1 -2.80 36.12 -20.94
CA MET A 1 -2.70 35.77 -19.51
C MET A 1 -1.23 35.88 -19.12
N GLN A 2 -0.86 36.70 -18.13
CA GLN A 2 0.54 36.78 -17.67
C GLN A 2 0.83 35.57 -16.78
N LEU A 3 1.68 34.65 -17.25
CA LEU A 3 2.02 33.41 -16.55
C LEU A 3 2.90 33.65 -15.31
N ASP A 4 3.75 34.68 -15.36
CA ASP A 4 4.69 35.07 -14.30
C ASP A 4 4.03 35.24 -12.92
N ALA A 5 2.78 35.70 -12.88
CA ALA A 5 2.04 35.92 -11.64
C ALA A 5 1.64 34.61 -10.94
N TYR A 6 1.61 33.50 -11.67
CA TYR A 6 1.32 32.16 -11.17
C TYR A 6 2.60 31.38 -10.86
N GLU A 7 3.61 31.47 -11.72
CA GLU A 7 4.88 30.74 -11.58
C GLU A 7 5.63 31.12 -10.31
N LYS A 8 5.64 32.40 -9.92
CA LYS A 8 6.34 32.88 -8.72
C LYS A 8 5.67 32.49 -7.39
N ARG A 9 4.50 31.83 -7.44
CA ARG A 9 3.75 31.44 -6.24
C ARG A 9 4.10 30.04 -5.73
N ILE A 10 5.00 29.34 -6.43
CA ILE A 10 5.50 28.03 -6.05
C ILE A 10 7.02 28.02 -6.15
N THR A 11 7.68 27.33 -5.23
CA THR A 11 9.15 27.21 -5.25
C THR A 11 9.61 26.32 -6.40
N CYS A 12 10.74 26.67 -7.02
CA CYS A 12 11.50 25.80 -7.93
C CYS A 12 12.71 25.13 -7.24
N ASP A 13 12.95 25.45 -5.96
CA ASP A 13 13.99 24.85 -5.13
C ASP A 13 13.46 23.61 -4.39
N TYR A 14 14.37 22.78 -3.89
CA TYR A 14 14.01 21.61 -3.09
C TYR A 14 13.40 22.01 -1.75
N CYS A 15 12.28 21.39 -1.37
CA CYS A 15 11.78 21.45 0.00
C CYS A 15 12.70 20.61 0.90
N LEU A 16 13.24 21.20 1.96
CA LEU A 16 14.15 20.51 2.88
C LEU A 16 13.53 20.29 4.26
N THR A 17 12.48 21.04 4.58
CA THR A 17 11.77 20.98 5.86
C THR A 17 10.28 20.76 5.68
N PHE A 18 9.60 20.40 6.77
CA PHE A 18 8.14 20.32 6.79
C PHE A 18 7.48 21.67 6.47
N ASP A 19 8.04 22.78 6.94
CA ASP A 19 7.51 24.11 6.69
C ASP A 19 7.60 24.48 5.19
N ASP A 20 8.71 24.15 4.51
CA ASP A 20 8.83 24.33 3.06
C ASP A 20 7.78 23.50 2.30
N ALA A 21 7.65 22.22 2.68
CA ALA A 21 6.71 21.29 2.05
C ALA A 21 5.26 21.71 2.26
N LYS A 22 4.95 22.34 3.40
CA LYS A 22 3.61 22.81 3.75
C LYS A 22 3.15 23.95 2.84
N GLU A 23 4.03 24.87 2.46
CA GLU A 23 3.70 25.94 1.50
C GLU A 23 3.33 25.36 0.13
N VAL A 24 4.12 24.39 -0.37
CA VAL A 24 3.81 23.63 -1.59
C VAL A 24 2.47 22.90 -1.45
N TYR A 25 2.25 22.23 -0.32
CA TYR A 25 1.02 21.51 -0.03
C TYR A 25 -0.21 22.41 -0.10
N HIS A 26 -0.16 23.59 0.53
CA HIS A 26 -1.26 24.54 0.52
C HIS A 26 -1.52 25.10 -0.88
N PHE A 27 -0.46 25.40 -1.63
CA PHE A 27 -0.57 25.85 -3.01
C PHE A 27 -1.26 24.81 -3.90
N VAL A 28 -0.79 23.55 -3.87
CA VAL A 28 -1.35 22.46 -4.68
C VAL A 28 -2.79 22.15 -4.27
N THR A 29 -3.06 22.06 -2.97
CA THR A 29 -4.42 21.81 -2.43
C THR A 29 -5.43 22.81 -2.97
N LYS A 30 -5.09 24.11 -2.99
CA LYS A 30 -5.97 25.16 -3.53
C LYS A 30 -6.37 24.91 -4.99
N TRP A 31 -5.44 24.47 -5.82
CA TRP A 31 -5.70 24.19 -7.23
C TRP A 31 -6.47 22.88 -7.43
N LEU A 32 -6.17 21.85 -6.64
CA LEU A 32 -6.93 20.60 -6.66
C LEU A 32 -8.38 20.82 -6.20
N ASP A 33 -8.61 21.65 -5.18
CA ASP A 33 -9.96 22.03 -4.75
C ASP A 33 -10.71 22.77 -5.88
N THR A 34 -10.05 23.72 -6.54
CA THR A 34 -10.63 24.43 -7.70
C THR A 34 -10.96 23.46 -8.85
N ALA A 35 -10.09 22.50 -9.14
CA ALA A 35 -10.34 21.49 -10.16
C ALA A 35 -11.52 20.58 -9.78
N LYS A 36 -11.61 20.17 -8.51
CA LYS A 36 -12.70 19.34 -7.97
C LYS A 36 -14.06 20.06 -7.98
N GLU A 37 -14.07 21.39 -7.94
CA GLU A 37 -15.28 22.19 -8.15
C GLU A 37 -15.78 22.13 -9.60
N HIS A 38 -14.87 21.94 -10.57
CA HIS A 38 -15.20 21.89 -11.99
C HIS A 38 -15.54 20.47 -12.48
N TYR A 39 -14.62 19.52 -12.27
CA TYR A 39 -14.80 18.13 -12.72
C TYR A 39 -15.63 17.36 -11.69
N LYS A 40 -16.72 16.73 -12.15
CA LYS A 40 -17.64 16.01 -11.27
C LYS A 40 -17.55 14.50 -11.47
N PRO A 41 -17.82 13.70 -10.43
CA PRO A 41 -17.68 12.25 -10.53
C PRO A 41 -18.68 11.59 -11.49
N ASP A 42 -19.83 12.21 -11.72
CA ASP A 42 -20.90 11.72 -12.59
C ASP A 42 -20.70 12.11 -14.07
N THR A 43 -20.11 13.27 -14.35
CA THR A 43 -19.86 13.76 -15.72
C THR A 43 -18.44 13.50 -16.21
N ASP A 44 -17.44 13.58 -15.32
CA ASP A 44 -16.01 13.61 -15.64
C ASP A 44 -15.22 12.62 -14.76
N ALA A 45 -15.74 11.40 -14.60
CA ALA A 45 -15.24 10.41 -13.64
C ALA A 45 -13.72 10.17 -13.72
N THR A 46 -13.15 10.14 -14.93
CA THR A 46 -11.71 9.91 -15.16
C THR A 46 -10.87 11.09 -14.67
N GLU A 47 -11.25 12.32 -15.02
CA GLU A 47 -10.59 13.56 -14.60
C GLU A 47 -10.73 13.76 -13.09
N TYR A 48 -11.92 13.53 -12.55
CA TYR A 48 -12.17 13.54 -11.12
C TYR A 48 -11.27 12.54 -10.38
N ALA A 49 -11.12 11.32 -10.91
CA ALA A 49 -10.24 10.31 -10.32
C ALA A 49 -8.77 10.74 -10.33
N LYS A 50 -8.28 11.39 -11.39
CA LYS A 50 -6.91 11.96 -11.42
C LYS A 50 -6.72 12.96 -10.27
N ILE A 51 -7.65 13.91 -10.11
CA ILE A 51 -7.60 14.93 -9.06
C ILE A 51 -7.57 14.29 -7.66
N ILE A 52 -8.39 13.27 -7.42
CA ILE A 52 -8.41 12.59 -6.11
C ILE A 52 -7.13 11.78 -5.86
N LYS A 53 -6.54 11.17 -6.90
CA LYS A 53 -5.23 10.52 -6.78
C LYS A 53 -4.12 11.54 -6.51
N ASP A 54 -4.17 12.72 -7.12
CA ASP A 54 -3.21 13.81 -6.85
C ASP A 54 -3.29 14.26 -5.38
N PHE A 55 -4.50 14.32 -4.79
CA PHE A 55 -4.63 14.52 -3.34
C PHE A 55 -3.95 13.40 -2.54
N ALA A 56 -4.13 12.14 -2.93
CA ALA A 56 -3.51 11.01 -2.24
C ALA A 56 -1.97 11.05 -2.31
N GLU A 57 -1.42 11.38 -3.48
CA GLU A 57 0.02 11.59 -3.69
C GLU A 57 0.55 12.77 -2.89
N LEU A 58 -0.21 13.87 -2.82
CA LEU A 58 0.16 15.03 -2.01
C LEU A 58 0.31 14.65 -0.52
N TYR A 59 -0.59 13.79 0.00
CA TYR A 59 -0.46 13.25 1.36
C TYR A 59 0.72 12.28 1.53
N GLN A 60 1.11 11.54 0.48
CA GLN A 60 2.32 10.73 0.50
C GLN A 60 3.57 11.61 0.66
N HIS A 61 3.64 12.70 -0.11
CA HIS A 61 4.79 13.61 -0.10
C HIS A 61 4.89 14.41 1.19
N ILE A 62 3.81 15.02 1.69
CA ILE A 62 3.89 15.78 2.95
C ILE A 62 4.18 14.88 4.16
N ALA A 63 3.70 13.63 4.15
CA ALA A 63 4.01 12.67 5.22
C ALA A 63 5.50 12.31 5.29
N PHE A 64 6.26 12.45 4.21
CA PHE A 64 7.71 12.22 4.23
C PHE A 64 8.44 13.25 5.12
N PHE A 65 7.97 14.49 5.15
CA PHE A 65 8.58 15.57 5.92
C PHE A 65 8.07 15.64 7.37
N GLU A 66 7.03 14.89 7.72
CA GLU A 66 6.46 14.89 9.07
C GLU A 66 7.30 14.02 10.01
N GLU A 67 7.79 14.63 11.09
CA GLU A 67 8.64 13.97 12.09
C GLU A 67 7.82 13.29 13.19
N ASP A 68 6.63 13.82 13.53
CA ASP A 68 5.76 13.20 14.53
C ASP A 68 5.10 11.95 13.93
N PRO A 69 5.40 10.74 14.43
CA PRO A 69 4.90 9.51 13.81
C PRO A 69 3.37 9.41 13.88
N VAL A 70 2.74 10.02 14.88
CA VAL A 70 1.28 10.00 15.01
C VAL A 70 0.62 10.85 13.92
N ASN A 71 1.17 12.02 13.62
CA ASN A 71 0.73 12.88 12.52
C ASN A 71 1.04 12.25 11.16
N GLN A 72 2.23 11.67 11.00
CA GLN A 72 2.60 10.95 9.78
C GLN A 72 1.60 9.82 9.48
N ALA A 73 1.20 9.05 10.49
CA ALA A 73 0.18 8.01 10.35
C ALA A 73 -1.21 8.58 10.01
N LYS A 74 -1.59 9.76 10.51
CA LYS A 74 -2.84 10.44 10.13
C LYS A 74 -2.82 10.88 8.67
N MET A 75 -1.69 11.40 8.19
CA MET A 75 -1.51 11.79 6.78
C MET A 75 -1.62 10.58 5.85
N GLN A 76 -0.95 9.48 6.17
CA GLN A 76 -1.08 8.22 5.40
C GLN A 76 -2.51 7.66 5.47
N LYS A 77 -3.22 7.81 6.61
CA LYS A 77 -4.64 7.42 6.70
C LYS A 77 -5.51 8.27 5.78
N ARG A 78 -5.23 9.57 5.66
CA ARG A 78 -5.93 10.48 4.76
C ARG A 78 -5.66 10.13 3.28
N ARG A 79 -4.41 9.79 2.94
CA ARG A 79 -4.05 9.20 1.64
C ARG A 79 -4.89 7.95 1.32
N ALA A 80 -4.94 6.98 2.23
CA ALA A 80 -5.74 5.77 2.02
C ALA A 80 -7.21 6.08 1.78
N LYS A 81 -7.77 7.04 2.52
CA LYS A 81 -9.18 7.46 2.40
C LYS A 81 -9.51 7.97 1.00
N TYR A 82 -8.64 8.75 0.35
CA TYR A 82 -8.89 9.23 -1.01
C TYR A 82 -9.01 8.08 -2.03
N TYR A 83 -8.15 7.06 -1.92
CA TYR A 83 -8.26 5.88 -2.77
C TYR A 83 -9.53 5.06 -2.46
N GLU A 84 -9.87 4.88 -1.18
CA GLU A 84 -11.09 4.17 -0.78
C GLU A 84 -12.37 4.88 -1.27
N GLU A 85 -12.43 6.21 -1.17
CA GLU A 85 -13.54 7.03 -1.70
C GLU A 85 -13.70 6.86 -3.21
N LEU A 86 -12.61 6.75 -3.98
CA LEU A 86 -12.69 6.46 -5.42
C LEU A 86 -13.18 5.03 -5.71
N ILE A 87 -12.73 4.04 -4.95
CA ILE A 87 -13.17 2.65 -5.12
C ILE A 87 -14.67 2.52 -4.86
N GLU A 88 -15.21 3.23 -3.87
CA GLU A 88 -16.64 3.24 -3.57
C GLU A 88 -17.47 3.96 -4.64
N LEU A 89 -16.89 4.98 -5.26
CA LEU A 89 -17.55 5.81 -6.27
C LEU A 89 -17.57 5.16 -7.65
N LEU A 90 -16.48 4.51 -8.05
CA LEU A 90 -16.28 4.03 -9.42
C LEU A 90 -16.84 2.62 -9.60
N ASN A 91 -17.48 2.38 -10.74
CA ASN A 91 -17.85 1.03 -11.15
C ASN A 91 -16.61 0.29 -11.70
N PRO A 92 -16.13 -0.80 -11.06
CA PRO A 92 -14.91 -1.50 -11.48
C PRO A 92 -14.99 -2.08 -12.90
N VAL A 93 -16.19 -2.33 -13.44
CA VAL A 93 -16.36 -2.84 -14.82
C VAL A 93 -15.87 -1.81 -15.85
N PHE A 94 -16.14 -0.52 -15.62
CA PHE A 94 -15.80 0.55 -16.56
C PHE A 94 -14.46 1.22 -16.23
N TYR A 95 -14.05 1.22 -14.96
CA TYR A 95 -12.88 1.96 -14.48
C TYR A 95 -11.82 1.06 -13.84
N MET A 96 -11.70 -0.19 -14.30
CA MET A 96 -10.84 -1.21 -13.67
C MET A 96 -9.39 -0.75 -13.44
N SER A 97 -8.78 -0.05 -14.40
CA SER A 97 -7.41 0.48 -14.27
C SER A 97 -7.29 1.42 -13.07
N ILE A 98 -8.25 2.33 -12.92
CA ILE A 98 -8.28 3.29 -11.81
C ILE A 98 -8.51 2.56 -10.48
N CYS A 99 -9.42 1.58 -10.45
CA CYS A 99 -9.65 0.77 -9.26
C CYS A 99 -8.39 0.00 -8.83
N ARG A 100 -7.63 -0.55 -9.79
CA ARG A 100 -6.34 -1.22 -9.54
C ARG A 100 -5.33 -0.27 -8.89
N GLU A 101 -5.13 0.90 -9.48
CA GLU A 101 -4.25 1.93 -8.92
C GLU A 101 -4.68 2.32 -7.50
N CYS A 102 -5.98 2.47 -7.26
CA CYS A 102 -6.52 2.81 -5.95
C CYS A 102 -6.32 1.69 -4.91
N TRP A 103 -6.60 0.42 -5.26
CA TRP A 103 -6.36 -0.71 -4.37
C TRP A 103 -4.87 -0.81 -4.01
N TYR A 104 -3.99 -0.70 -5.00
CA TYR A 104 -2.56 -0.75 -4.74
C TYR A 104 -2.09 0.43 -3.87
N GLY A 105 -2.52 1.65 -4.20
CA GLY A 105 -2.21 2.87 -3.46
C GLY A 105 -2.70 2.84 -2.01
N ALA A 106 -3.93 2.36 -1.77
CA ALA A 106 -4.47 2.15 -0.43
C ALA A 106 -3.68 1.09 0.34
N GLY A 107 -3.30 -0.02 -0.31
CA GLY A 107 -2.45 -1.06 0.27
C GLY A 107 -1.10 -0.52 0.75
N LEU A 108 -0.45 0.32 -0.06
CA LEU A 108 0.79 1.00 0.31
C LEU A 108 0.59 1.98 1.48
N ALA A 109 -0.47 2.79 1.45
CA ALA A 109 -0.77 3.74 2.51
C ALA A 109 -1.00 3.03 3.86
N TYR A 110 -1.80 1.96 3.89
CA TYR A 110 -1.99 1.15 5.10
C TYR A 110 -0.72 0.42 5.55
N SER A 111 0.14 0.01 4.62
CA SER A 111 1.45 -0.57 4.96
C SER A 111 2.36 0.45 5.64
N ALA A 112 2.35 1.70 5.20
CA ALA A 112 3.09 2.79 5.86
C ALA A 112 2.56 3.06 7.28
N ILE A 113 1.23 3.12 7.45
CA ILE A 113 0.60 3.26 8.78
C ILE A 113 0.99 2.08 9.69
N LEU A 114 1.00 0.86 9.15
CA LEU A 114 1.36 -0.34 9.90
C LEU A 114 2.81 -0.26 10.40
N ASP A 115 3.74 0.14 9.53
CA ASP A 115 5.16 0.25 9.87
C ASP A 115 5.37 1.25 11.02
N ILE A 116 4.78 2.44 10.90
CA ILE A 116 4.81 3.47 11.95
C ILE A 116 4.25 2.94 13.28
N LYS A 117 3.06 2.30 13.24
CA LYS A 117 2.42 1.78 14.46
C LYS A 117 3.21 0.65 15.10
N LEU A 118 3.81 -0.23 14.30
CA LEU A 118 4.66 -1.31 14.82
C LEU A 118 5.90 -0.76 15.50
N ASP A 119 6.52 0.28 14.96
CA ASP A 119 7.72 0.87 15.54
C ASP A 119 7.40 1.62 16.85
N LEU A 120 6.29 2.36 16.89
CA LEU A 120 5.76 2.93 18.13
C LEU A 120 5.44 1.85 19.18
N PHE A 121 4.83 0.74 18.76
CA PHE A 121 4.48 -0.37 19.66
C PHE A 121 5.72 -1.07 20.23
N LYS A 122 6.79 -1.24 19.43
CA LYS A 122 8.06 -1.80 19.91
C LYS A 122 8.80 -0.85 20.85
N ALA A 123 8.72 0.46 20.60
CA ALA A 123 9.33 1.47 21.46
C ALA A 123 8.60 1.60 22.81
N ASN A 124 7.29 1.32 22.83
CA ASN A 124 6.51 1.29 24.05
C ASN A 124 6.79 0.01 24.84
N ARG A 125 7.21 0.14 26.11
CA ARG A 125 7.63 -1.00 26.95
C ARG A 125 6.45 -1.81 27.49
N THR A 126 5.22 -1.33 27.34
CA THR A 126 4.01 -1.98 27.84
C THR A 126 3.19 -2.53 26.68
N ALA A 127 2.87 -3.82 26.74
CA ALA A 127 1.99 -4.44 25.76
C ALA A 127 0.54 -3.98 26.01
N ASN A 128 0.00 -3.15 25.11
CA ASN A 128 -1.40 -2.73 25.14
C ASN A 128 -2.23 -3.57 24.13
N PRO A 129 -3.13 -4.45 24.58
CA PRO A 129 -3.96 -5.28 23.70
C PRO A 129 -4.85 -4.47 22.74
N GLN A 130 -5.31 -3.28 23.14
CA GLN A 130 -6.14 -2.43 22.29
C GLN A 130 -5.34 -1.83 21.14
N GLU A 131 -4.08 -1.45 21.38
CA GLU A 131 -3.16 -0.98 20.33
C GLU A 131 -2.83 -2.11 19.36
N LEU A 132 -2.59 -3.32 19.88
CA LEU A 132 -2.32 -4.51 19.06
C LEU A 132 -3.50 -4.83 18.14
N SER A 133 -4.73 -4.73 18.64
CA SER A 133 -5.94 -4.91 17.83
C SER A 133 -6.00 -3.90 16.67
N LYS A 134 -5.70 -2.62 16.95
CA LYS A 134 -5.66 -1.56 15.92
C LYS A 134 -4.54 -1.79 14.89
N ILE A 135 -3.38 -2.30 15.31
CA ILE A 135 -2.27 -2.69 14.44
C ILE A 135 -2.71 -3.80 13.49
N ASN A 136 -3.28 -4.87 14.03
CA ASN A 136 -3.77 -5.98 13.22
C ASN A 136 -4.90 -5.54 12.28
N GLN A 137 -5.82 -4.67 12.71
CA GLN A 137 -6.85 -4.10 11.84
C GLN A 137 -6.24 -3.31 10.68
N THR A 138 -5.21 -2.50 10.95
CA THR A 138 -4.47 -1.77 9.90
C THR A 138 -3.84 -2.74 8.90
N CYS A 139 -3.23 -3.81 9.40
CA CYS A 139 -2.64 -4.86 8.57
C CYS A 139 -3.69 -5.56 7.71
N GLN A 140 -4.87 -5.88 8.26
CA GLN A 140 -5.96 -6.49 7.50
C GLN A 140 -6.48 -5.56 6.40
N GLN A 141 -6.51 -4.26 6.62
CA GLN A 141 -6.92 -3.30 5.60
C GLN A 141 -5.90 -3.21 4.45
N ALA A 142 -4.60 -3.29 4.74
CA ALA A 142 -3.58 -3.42 3.70
C ALA A 142 -3.74 -4.74 2.91
N ILE A 143 -3.94 -5.87 3.62
CA ILE A 143 -4.14 -7.19 3.00
C ILE A 143 -5.36 -7.18 2.09
N LYS A 144 -6.49 -6.64 2.55
CA LYS A 144 -7.73 -6.52 1.77
C LYS A 144 -7.46 -5.83 0.43
N ASN A 145 -6.80 -4.68 0.48
CA ASN A 145 -6.53 -3.87 -0.70
C ASN A 145 -5.58 -4.57 -1.69
N PHE A 146 -4.45 -5.14 -1.23
CA PHE A 146 -3.57 -5.89 -2.13
C PHE A 146 -4.21 -7.17 -2.69
N LYS A 147 -5.08 -7.83 -1.92
CA LYS A 147 -5.87 -8.97 -2.43
C LYS A 147 -6.82 -8.53 -3.53
N SER A 148 -7.59 -7.45 -3.35
CA SER A 148 -8.47 -6.92 -4.39
C SER A 148 -7.69 -6.52 -5.65
N TYR A 149 -6.49 -5.94 -5.49
CA TYR A 149 -5.59 -5.68 -6.62
C TYR A 149 -5.25 -6.96 -7.39
N ILE A 150 -4.72 -7.98 -6.69
CA ILE A 150 -4.35 -9.27 -7.30
C ILE A 150 -5.56 -9.93 -7.96
N GLU A 151 -6.69 -9.98 -7.27
CA GLU A 151 -7.93 -10.60 -7.75
C GLU A 151 -8.44 -9.96 -9.04
N SER A 152 -8.21 -8.65 -9.23
CA SER A 152 -8.56 -7.95 -10.47
C SER A 152 -7.75 -8.42 -11.70
N TYR A 153 -6.60 -9.03 -11.48
CA TYR A 153 -5.69 -9.61 -12.47
C TYR A 153 -5.74 -11.13 -12.52
N THR A 154 -6.60 -11.79 -11.75
CA THR A 154 -6.73 -13.25 -11.78
C THR A 154 -8.08 -13.70 -12.30
N ASP A 155 -8.09 -14.83 -13.01
CA ASP A 155 -9.32 -15.55 -13.33
C ASP A 155 -9.80 -16.39 -12.13
N LYS A 156 -10.97 -17.01 -12.26
CA LYS A 156 -11.63 -17.76 -11.16
C LYS A 156 -10.81 -18.93 -10.64
N ASP A 157 -9.91 -19.47 -11.46
CA ASP A 157 -8.99 -20.56 -11.11
C ASP A 157 -7.67 -20.06 -10.48
N GLY A 158 -7.50 -18.74 -10.37
CA GLY A 158 -6.31 -18.10 -9.80
C GLY A 158 -5.18 -17.87 -10.82
N THR A 159 -5.40 -18.18 -12.10
CA THR A 159 -4.42 -17.88 -13.16
C THR A 159 -4.34 -16.38 -13.42
N TRP A 160 -3.13 -15.87 -13.67
CA TRP A 160 -2.92 -14.46 -13.98
C TRP A 160 -3.36 -14.17 -15.41
N LYS A 161 -4.05 -13.03 -15.61
CA LYS A 161 -4.47 -12.58 -16.93
C LYS A 161 -3.25 -12.32 -17.82
N PRO A 162 -3.26 -12.76 -19.09
CA PRO A 162 -2.08 -12.75 -19.94
C PRO A 162 -1.66 -11.36 -20.44
N ASN A 163 -2.56 -10.37 -20.39
CA ASN A 163 -2.39 -9.08 -21.06
C ASN A 163 -1.81 -7.99 -20.14
N MET A 164 -1.08 -8.35 -19.08
CA MET A 164 -0.39 -7.36 -18.24
C MET A 164 0.85 -6.82 -18.94
N ASP A 165 1.03 -5.51 -18.95
CA ASP A 165 2.31 -4.91 -19.36
C ASP A 165 3.43 -5.15 -18.33
N VAL A 166 4.67 -4.74 -18.64
CA VAL A 166 5.83 -4.99 -17.78
C VAL A 166 5.70 -4.31 -16.40
N GLU A 167 5.10 -3.11 -16.34
CA GLU A 167 4.91 -2.36 -15.10
C GLU A 167 3.77 -2.95 -14.26
N GLU A 168 2.68 -3.38 -14.90
CA GLU A 168 1.58 -4.11 -14.26
C GLU A 168 2.07 -5.45 -13.69
N GLN A 169 2.87 -6.20 -14.45
CA GLN A 169 3.51 -7.43 -13.98
C GLN A 169 4.43 -7.17 -12.78
N ARG A 170 5.25 -6.10 -12.83
CA ARG A 170 6.12 -5.73 -11.71
C ARG A 170 5.30 -5.38 -10.47
N THR A 171 4.23 -4.62 -10.64
CA THR A 171 3.33 -4.24 -9.55
C THR A 171 2.60 -5.46 -8.98
N MET A 172 2.22 -6.42 -9.82
CA MET A 172 1.66 -7.71 -9.41
C MET A 172 2.63 -8.53 -8.57
N LEU A 173 3.91 -8.58 -8.95
CA LEU A 173 4.97 -9.20 -8.15
C LEU A 173 5.11 -8.48 -6.79
N TYR A 174 5.21 -7.15 -6.78
CA TYR A 174 5.28 -6.38 -5.54
C TYR A 174 4.07 -6.60 -4.63
N ALA A 175 2.85 -6.72 -5.17
CA ALA A 175 1.66 -7.01 -4.38
C ALA A 175 1.78 -8.36 -3.64
N HIS A 176 2.34 -9.40 -4.29
CA HIS A 176 2.62 -10.68 -3.64
C HIS A 176 3.69 -10.55 -2.55
N PHE A 177 4.77 -9.82 -2.82
CA PHE A 177 5.78 -9.50 -1.80
C PHE A 177 5.16 -8.81 -0.57
N HIS A 178 4.32 -7.79 -0.80
CA HIS A 178 3.62 -7.08 0.27
C HIS A 178 2.71 -8.00 1.08
N LEU A 179 1.92 -8.87 0.44
CA LEU A 179 1.08 -9.83 1.16
C LEU A 179 1.89 -10.82 1.99
N GLY A 180 3.02 -11.30 1.48
CA GLY A 180 3.96 -12.12 2.23
C GLY A 180 4.44 -11.42 3.51
N ARG A 181 4.83 -10.14 3.39
CA ARG A 181 5.30 -9.27 4.49
C ARG A 181 4.20 -8.98 5.50
N LEU A 182 2.99 -8.67 5.03
CA LEU A 182 1.84 -8.33 5.88
C LEU A 182 1.39 -9.52 6.72
N HIS A 183 1.22 -10.70 6.10
CA HIS A 183 0.87 -11.91 6.84
C HIS A 183 1.92 -12.28 7.90
N TYR A 184 3.22 -12.07 7.60
CA TYR A 184 4.28 -12.29 8.59
C TYR A 184 4.24 -11.32 9.78
N LYS A 185 3.72 -10.11 9.58
CA LYS A 185 3.67 -9.04 10.60
C LYS A 185 2.48 -9.13 11.55
N ILE A 186 1.47 -9.96 11.27
CA ILE A 186 0.32 -10.10 12.15
C ILE A 186 0.77 -10.73 13.47
N ILE A 187 0.45 -10.07 14.58
CA ILE A 187 0.79 -10.53 15.93
C ILE A 187 -0.47 -11.10 16.57
N THR A 188 -0.47 -12.40 16.86
CA THR A 188 -1.60 -13.08 17.50
C THR A 188 -1.10 -14.12 18.51
N PRO A 189 -1.72 -14.22 19.70
CA PRO A 189 -1.42 -15.28 20.66
C PRO A 189 -2.07 -16.62 20.27
N ASP A 190 -3.07 -16.62 19.38
CA ASP A 190 -3.75 -17.83 18.91
C ASP A 190 -2.83 -18.64 17.97
N PRO A 191 -2.41 -19.85 18.35
CA PRO A 191 -1.50 -20.66 17.54
C PRO A 191 -2.09 -21.10 16.19
N ASN A 192 -3.43 -21.22 16.06
CA ASN A 192 -4.07 -21.55 14.78
C ASN A 192 -3.96 -20.36 13.82
N LEU A 193 -4.32 -19.16 14.28
CA LEU A 193 -4.15 -17.94 13.49
C LEU A 193 -2.67 -17.67 13.18
N GLN A 194 -1.75 -17.98 14.10
CA GLN A 194 -0.32 -17.88 13.85
C GLN A 194 0.10 -18.82 12.71
N LEU A 195 -0.39 -20.07 12.72
CA LEU A 195 -0.10 -21.05 11.68
C LEU A 195 -0.65 -20.61 10.32
N ASP A 196 -1.88 -20.09 10.27
CA ASP A 196 -2.51 -19.61 9.04
C ASP A 196 -1.75 -18.42 8.45
N ASN A 197 -1.34 -17.47 9.29
CA ASN A 197 -0.57 -16.30 8.85
C ASN A 197 0.81 -16.69 8.33
N LEU A 198 1.54 -17.59 9.00
CA LEU A 198 2.82 -18.08 8.50
C LEU A 198 2.67 -18.87 7.19
N SER A 199 1.61 -19.66 7.06
CA SER A 199 1.32 -20.43 5.85
C SER A 199 0.99 -19.51 4.66
N ASN A 200 0.18 -18.47 4.89
CA ASN A 200 -0.10 -17.45 3.88
C ASN A 200 1.15 -16.65 3.52
N SER A 201 1.97 -16.27 4.50
CA SER A 201 3.24 -15.59 4.25
C SER A 201 4.15 -16.41 3.34
N LEU A 202 4.32 -17.71 3.65
CA LEU A 202 5.08 -18.65 2.81
C LEU A 202 4.49 -18.79 1.41
N LYS A 203 3.17 -18.93 1.30
CA LYS A 203 2.47 -18.99 0.00
C LYS A 203 2.81 -17.79 -0.88
N TYR A 204 2.63 -16.57 -0.37
CA TYR A 204 2.83 -15.36 -1.14
C TYR A 204 4.31 -15.11 -1.51
N TYR A 205 5.24 -15.35 -0.58
CA TYR A 205 6.67 -15.26 -0.91
C TYR A 205 7.11 -16.30 -1.93
N LYS A 206 6.58 -17.53 -1.85
CA LYS A 206 6.85 -18.56 -2.85
C LYS A 206 6.31 -18.18 -4.22
N THR A 207 5.06 -17.72 -4.30
CA THR A 207 4.49 -17.22 -5.56
C THR A 207 5.35 -16.07 -6.11
N PHE A 208 5.75 -15.12 -5.28
CA PHE A 208 6.64 -14.03 -5.70
C PHE A 208 7.96 -14.55 -6.30
N THR A 209 8.65 -15.46 -5.63
CA THR A 209 9.93 -16.00 -6.13
C THR A 209 9.76 -16.83 -7.40
N ASP A 210 8.72 -17.65 -7.47
CA ASP A 210 8.44 -18.54 -8.60
C ASP A 210 8.07 -17.73 -9.85
N GLU A 211 7.28 -16.66 -9.70
CA GLU A 211 6.90 -15.79 -10.81
C GLU A 211 8.01 -14.82 -11.22
N CYS A 212 8.83 -14.31 -10.29
CA CYS A 212 10.03 -13.54 -10.63
C CYS A 212 11.02 -14.34 -11.48
N ALA A 213 11.10 -15.67 -11.27
CA ALA A 213 11.96 -16.54 -12.07
C ALA A 213 11.45 -16.76 -13.50
N LYS A 214 10.13 -16.59 -13.73
CA LYS A 214 9.51 -16.70 -15.07
C LYS A 214 9.49 -15.37 -15.80
N LEU A 215 9.33 -14.27 -15.07
CA LEU A 215 9.17 -12.91 -15.59
C LEU A 215 10.46 -12.11 -15.36
N GLU A 216 11.49 -12.41 -16.15
CA GLU A 216 12.82 -11.80 -15.98
C GLU A 216 12.80 -10.27 -16.10
N GLU A 217 12.09 -9.72 -17.10
CA GLU A 217 12.08 -8.27 -17.35
C GLU A 217 11.44 -7.47 -16.20
N PRO A 218 10.21 -7.78 -15.73
CA PRO A 218 9.65 -7.13 -14.54
C PRO A 218 10.53 -7.30 -13.28
N ALA A 219 11.18 -8.45 -13.13
CA ALA A 219 11.94 -8.81 -11.93
C ALA A 219 13.32 -8.11 -11.82
N LYS A 220 13.84 -7.46 -12.87
CA LYS A 220 15.15 -6.78 -12.83
C LYS A 220 15.26 -5.75 -11.70
N ALA A 221 14.18 -5.04 -11.40
CA ALA A 221 14.16 -4.03 -10.33
C ALA A 221 13.95 -4.63 -8.92
N LEU A 222 13.68 -5.93 -8.80
CA LEU A 222 13.22 -6.60 -7.58
C LEU A 222 14.28 -7.48 -6.90
N GLN A 223 15.55 -7.34 -7.28
CA GLN A 223 16.60 -8.29 -6.89
C GLN A 223 16.81 -8.33 -5.36
N ALA A 224 16.67 -7.20 -4.68
CA ALA A 224 16.76 -7.13 -3.23
C ALA A 224 15.62 -7.93 -2.56
N GLU A 225 14.39 -7.72 -3.03
CA GLU A 225 13.19 -8.42 -2.55
C GLU A 225 13.25 -9.91 -2.85
N VAL A 226 13.76 -10.31 -4.02
CA VAL A 226 13.98 -11.71 -4.40
C VAL A 226 14.95 -12.39 -3.43
N GLY A 227 16.05 -11.74 -3.07
CA GLY A 227 16.99 -12.25 -2.07
C GLY A 227 16.31 -12.53 -0.73
N VAL A 228 15.62 -11.52 -0.18
CA VAL A 228 14.90 -11.63 1.11
C VAL A 228 13.82 -12.71 1.05
N CYS A 229 13.05 -12.79 -0.04
CA CYS A 229 11.97 -13.76 -0.15
C CYS A 229 12.49 -15.20 -0.23
N ARG A 230 13.62 -15.45 -0.91
CA ARG A 230 14.24 -16.78 -0.95
C ARG A 230 14.66 -17.24 0.44
N GLU A 231 15.26 -16.36 1.24
CA GLU A 231 15.58 -16.66 2.64
C GLU A 231 14.32 -16.98 3.45
N MET A 232 13.26 -16.18 3.29
CA MET A 232 11.99 -16.38 3.99
C MET A 232 11.30 -17.69 3.60
N VAL A 233 11.33 -18.08 2.32
CA VAL A 233 10.79 -19.37 1.84
C VAL A 233 11.50 -20.56 2.48
N ASN A 234 12.80 -20.43 2.77
CA ASN A 234 13.58 -21.46 3.48
C ASN A 234 13.33 -21.45 5.00
N LEU A 235 13.14 -20.26 5.59
CA LEU A 235 12.99 -20.08 7.04
C LEU A 235 11.58 -20.43 7.56
N LEU A 236 10.54 -19.99 6.85
CA LEU A 236 9.14 -20.11 7.30
C LEU A 236 8.67 -21.55 7.55
N PRO A 237 9.05 -22.58 6.75
CA PRO A 237 8.70 -23.97 7.04
C PRO A 237 9.13 -24.44 8.43
N MET A 238 10.31 -24.03 8.91
CA MET A 238 10.79 -24.36 10.26
C MET A 238 9.95 -23.68 11.34
N LYS A 239 9.56 -22.42 11.14
CA LYS A 239 8.65 -21.70 12.05
C LYS A 239 7.27 -22.36 12.09
N ILE A 240 6.70 -22.71 10.94
CA ILE A 240 5.42 -23.42 10.81
C ILE A 240 5.47 -24.75 11.58
N ALA A 241 6.51 -25.56 11.39
CA ALA A 241 6.69 -26.82 12.11
C ALA A 241 6.74 -26.61 13.64
N THR A 242 7.35 -25.52 14.09
CA THR A 242 7.44 -25.16 15.52
C THR A 242 6.08 -24.77 16.11
N VAL A 243 5.23 -24.10 15.34
CA VAL A 243 3.84 -23.78 15.76
C VAL A 243 2.99 -25.06 15.79
N LYS A 244 3.08 -25.90 14.75
CA LYS A 244 2.36 -27.19 14.70
C LYS A 244 2.66 -28.08 15.91
N LYS A 245 3.93 -28.19 16.33
CA LYS A 245 4.32 -28.94 17.53
C LYS A 245 3.69 -28.41 18.83
N ARG A 246 3.34 -27.11 18.90
CA ARG A 246 2.65 -26.51 20.04
C ARG A 246 1.16 -26.80 20.05
N LEU A 247 0.55 -27.01 18.88
CA LEU A 247 -0.86 -27.37 18.71
C LEU A 247 -1.14 -28.86 19.00
N THR A 248 -0.14 -29.74 18.85
CA THR A 248 -0.26 -31.18 19.11
C THR A 248 -0.01 -31.57 20.57
N LYS A 249 0.21 -30.60 21.46
CA LYS A 249 0.35 -30.79 22.90
C LYS A 249 -0.94 -30.38 23.58
#